data_AF-A0AAV6UAZ7-F1
#
_entry.id   AF-A0AAV6UAZ7-F1
#
_cell.length_a   1.000
_cell.length_b   1.000
_cell.length_c   1.000
_cell.angle_alpha   90.00
_cell.angle_beta   90.00
_cell.angle_gamma   90.00
#
_symmetry.space_group_name_H-M   'P 1'
#
loop_
_entity.id
_entity.type
_entity.pdbx_description
1 polymer ?
#
loop_
_entity_poly.entity_id
_entity_poly.type
_entity_poly.pdbx_seq_one_letter_code
_entity_poly.pdbx_strand_id
1 'polypeptide(L)'
;MVKAALNWTQVPDKAICKVEASSKLPKKISSQSNNEVEVEISSTSCVGTPDEINYLEHVELTLDIDYTLRGALDIYLFSPAGTVSMMLSRRDRDYSSIGFKNWTFSSVHFWGEKPTGKWKVLVRDLTDTDYEGAINSMKLTLHGTKLKPEHMPNGKKTYNYEDLMERAIDKTPEFEEENPSINNIVHDELENLRSVKKKVVLNWADLIGKEFQRSPSKMNGFMEDPHYGLNVEDNYLNDYSNMYSEY
;
A
#
# COMPACT_ATOMS: atom_id res chain seq x y z
N MET A 1 -9.90 2.89 17.61
CA MET A 1 -10.23 3.85 16.53
C MET A 1 -11.41 4.77 16.91
N VAL A 2 -12.60 4.25 17.24
CA VAL A 2 -13.79 5.05 17.60
C VAL A 2 -13.54 6.03 18.76
N LYS A 3 -12.91 5.57 19.86
CA LYS A 3 -12.57 6.43 21.01
C LYS A 3 -11.69 7.63 20.64
N ALA A 4 -10.75 7.44 19.71
CA ALA A 4 -9.88 8.52 19.24
C ALA A 4 -10.63 9.49 18.30
N ALA A 5 -11.58 8.98 17.51
CA ALA A 5 -12.39 9.79 16.61
C ALA A 5 -13.34 10.75 17.34
N LEU A 6 -13.84 10.38 18.52
CA LEU A 6 -14.76 11.21 19.31
C LEU A 6 -14.18 12.59 19.68
N ASN A 7 -12.87 12.63 19.93
CA ASN A 7 -12.15 13.85 20.32
C ASN A 7 -11.15 14.28 19.23
N TRP A 8 -11.37 13.87 17.98
CA TRP A 8 -10.43 14.16 16.89
C TRP A 8 -10.66 15.57 16.36
N THR A 9 -9.63 16.42 16.48
CA THR A 9 -9.61 17.71 15.80
C THR A 9 -9.20 17.53 14.33
N GLN A 10 -9.93 18.22 13.44
CA GLN A 10 -9.58 18.26 12.02
C GLN A 10 -8.13 18.73 11.82
N VAL A 11 -7.43 18.06 10.90
CA VAL A 11 -6.06 18.44 10.54
C VAL A 11 -6.05 19.72 9.71
N PRO A 12 -4.94 20.48 9.71
CA PRO A 12 -4.80 21.65 8.85
C PRO A 12 -4.93 21.31 7.36
N ASP A 13 -5.07 22.34 6.53
CA ASP A 13 -5.15 22.19 5.08
C ASP A 13 -3.91 21.47 4.51
N LYS A 14 -4.19 20.55 3.58
CA LYS A 14 -3.18 19.77 2.88
C LYS A 14 -2.45 20.64 1.85
N ALA A 15 -1.14 20.51 1.80
CA ALA A 15 -0.25 21.06 0.79
C ALA A 15 0.48 19.93 0.05
N ILE A 16 0.92 20.21 -1.19
CA ILE A 16 1.66 19.26 -2.04
C ILE A 16 2.89 19.95 -2.62
N CYS A 17 4.08 19.52 -2.20
CA CYS A 17 5.34 20.06 -2.69
C CYS A 17 6.05 19.06 -3.60
N LYS A 18 6.37 19.48 -4.83
CA LYS A 18 7.10 18.66 -5.82
C LYS A 18 8.56 19.09 -5.88
N VAL A 19 9.47 18.14 -5.81
CA VAL A 19 10.92 18.37 -5.78
C VAL A 19 11.59 17.47 -6.81
N GLU A 20 12.34 18.09 -7.71
CA GLU A 20 13.11 17.38 -8.74
C GLU A 20 14.48 16.93 -8.20
N ALA A 21 15.09 15.95 -8.86
CA ALA A 21 16.42 15.49 -8.50
C ALA A 21 17.48 16.61 -8.56
N SER A 22 18.31 16.71 -7.51
CA SER A 22 19.46 17.64 -7.51
C SER A 22 20.70 17.06 -8.18
N SER A 23 20.78 15.73 -8.30
CA SER A 23 21.87 15.04 -9.01
C SER A 23 21.66 15.03 -10.52
N LYS A 24 22.75 15.03 -11.30
CA LYS A 24 22.68 14.83 -12.75
C LYS A 24 22.18 13.41 -13.08
N LEU A 25 21.20 13.32 -13.98
CA LEU A 25 20.66 12.10 -14.56
C LEU A 25 20.89 12.12 -16.10
N PRO A 26 20.95 10.95 -16.77
CA PRO A 26 20.76 9.61 -16.24
C PRO A 26 21.95 9.08 -15.42
N LYS A 27 21.68 8.19 -14.47
CA LYS A 27 22.72 7.46 -13.72
C LYS A 27 22.66 5.97 -14.05
N LYS A 28 23.77 5.41 -14.54
CA LYS A 28 23.88 3.99 -14.88
C LYS A 28 23.80 3.12 -13.62
N ILE A 29 23.09 2.01 -13.75
CA ILE A 29 23.02 0.92 -12.78
C ILE A 29 23.67 -0.30 -13.43
N SER A 30 24.64 -0.92 -12.77
CA SER A 30 25.29 -2.16 -13.23
C SER A 30 25.69 -3.01 -12.04
N SER A 31 25.24 -4.26 -12.02
CA SER A 31 25.55 -5.23 -10.96
C SER A 31 27.00 -5.72 -10.96
N GLN A 32 27.88 -5.29 -11.88
CA GLN A 32 29.30 -5.67 -11.88
C GLN A 32 30.22 -4.58 -11.31
N SER A 33 29.95 -3.32 -11.65
CA SER A 33 30.87 -2.21 -11.33
C SER A 33 30.52 -1.50 -10.02
N ASN A 34 29.22 -1.43 -9.70
CA ASN A 34 28.71 -0.79 -8.51
C ASN A 34 27.25 -1.21 -8.32
N ASN A 35 27.06 -2.20 -7.45
CA ASN A 35 25.77 -2.82 -7.17
C ASN A 35 24.74 -1.83 -6.62
N GLU A 36 25.17 -0.61 -6.27
CA GLU A 36 24.39 0.41 -5.62
C GLU A 36 24.54 1.77 -6.32
N VAL A 37 23.42 2.41 -6.62
CA VAL A 37 23.37 3.76 -7.20
C VAL A 37 22.59 4.67 -6.26
N GLU A 38 23.27 5.72 -5.80
CA GLU A 38 22.67 6.73 -4.95
C GLU A 38 22.33 8.00 -5.73
N VAL A 39 21.13 8.54 -5.52
CA VAL A 39 20.67 9.82 -6.09
C VAL A 39 20.19 10.73 -4.97
N GLU A 40 20.80 11.92 -4.86
CA GLU A 40 20.42 12.92 -3.87
C GLU A 40 19.35 13.88 -4.42
N ILE A 41 18.39 14.23 -3.56
CA ILE A 41 17.37 15.27 -3.75
C ILE A 41 17.49 16.27 -2.61
N SER A 42 17.75 17.54 -2.94
CA SER A 42 17.77 18.63 -1.97
C SER A 42 16.39 19.29 -1.90
N SER A 43 15.64 18.99 -0.85
CA SER A 43 14.29 19.54 -0.65
C SER A 43 14.33 20.79 0.22
N THR A 44 13.81 21.91 -0.31
CA THR A 44 13.44 23.09 0.47
C THR A 44 12.03 23.00 1.02
N SER A 45 11.31 21.90 0.74
CA SER A 45 9.92 21.69 1.16
C SER A 45 8.98 22.86 0.85
N CYS A 46 9.23 23.52 -0.29
CA CYS A 46 8.45 24.64 -0.81
C CYS A 46 8.30 25.81 0.19
N VAL A 47 9.30 26.02 1.04
CA VAL A 47 9.31 27.10 2.05
C VAL A 47 8.99 28.46 1.42
N GLY A 48 8.04 29.17 2.03
CA GLY A 48 7.62 30.50 1.59
C GLY A 48 6.54 30.51 0.50
N THR A 49 6.10 29.36 0.00
CA THR A 49 4.97 29.27 -0.95
C THR A 49 3.70 28.74 -0.26
N PRO A 50 2.54 28.77 -0.94
CA PRO A 50 1.32 28.11 -0.45
C PRO A 50 1.47 26.60 -0.25
N ASP A 51 2.43 25.97 -0.95
CA ASP A 51 2.70 24.53 -0.92
C ASP A 51 3.75 24.12 0.13
N GLU A 52 4.09 25.03 1.05
CA GLU A 52 5.06 24.76 2.12
C GLU A 52 4.60 23.60 3.01
N ILE A 53 5.49 22.65 3.27
CA ILE A 53 5.22 21.50 4.16
C ILE A 53 6.24 21.47 5.29
N ASN A 54 5.74 21.47 6.53
CA ASN A 54 6.56 21.32 7.73
C ASN A 54 6.33 19.97 8.43
N TYR A 55 5.17 19.33 8.19
CA TYR A 55 4.80 18.06 8.80
C TYR A 55 4.32 17.11 7.69
N LEU A 56 5.08 16.06 7.44
CA LEU A 56 4.77 15.08 6.40
C LEU A 56 3.56 14.20 6.74
N GLU A 57 2.86 13.76 5.71
CA GLU A 57 1.86 12.69 5.76
C GLU A 57 2.34 11.52 4.91
N HIS A 58 2.20 11.60 3.58
CA HIS A 58 2.73 10.63 2.64
C HIS A 58 3.79 11.22 1.71
N VAL A 59 4.70 10.36 1.28
CA VAL A 59 5.78 10.70 0.36
C VAL A 59 5.70 9.78 -0.85
N GLU A 60 5.74 10.38 -2.03
CA GLU A 60 5.72 9.70 -3.31
C GLU A 60 7.07 9.86 -4.01
N LEU A 61 7.60 8.76 -4.52
CA LEU A 61 8.82 8.71 -5.31
C LEU A 61 8.45 8.23 -6.72
N THR A 62 8.47 9.15 -7.69
CA THR A 62 8.27 8.83 -9.11
C THR A 62 9.62 8.57 -9.75
N LEU A 63 9.77 7.42 -10.41
CA LEU A 63 11.00 6.99 -11.07
C LEU A 63 10.75 6.55 -12.50
N ASP A 64 11.67 6.94 -13.38
CA ASP A 64 11.86 6.31 -14.70
C ASP A 64 13.20 5.59 -14.70
N ILE A 65 13.16 4.26 -14.81
CA ILE A 65 14.32 3.37 -14.77
C ILE A 65 14.21 2.40 -15.93
N ASP A 66 15.24 2.36 -16.79
CA ASP A 66 15.48 1.24 -17.68
C ASP A 66 16.30 0.19 -16.94
N TYR A 67 15.89 -1.08 -16.99
CA TYR A 67 16.68 -2.17 -16.43
C TYR A 67 16.31 -3.51 -17.07
N THR A 68 17.32 -4.30 -17.39
CA THR A 68 17.19 -5.57 -18.12
C THR A 68 16.49 -6.68 -17.32
N LEU A 69 16.56 -6.67 -15.99
CA LEU A 69 15.80 -7.55 -15.10
C LEU A 69 15.18 -6.76 -13.94
N ARG A 70 13.96 -6.24 -14.12
CA ARG A 70 13.28 -5.37 -13.15
C ARG A 70 13.14 -5.99 -11.76
N GLY A 71 12.89 -7.29 -11.67
CA GLY A 71 12.73 -8.00 -10.40
C GLY A 71 13.98 -8.06 -9.52
N ALA A 72 15.17 -7.79 -10.08
CA ALA A 72 16.43 -7.78 -9.36
C ALA A 72 16.62 -6.53 -8.49
N LEU A 73 15.89 -5.45 -8.76
CA LEU A 73 16.08 -4.16 -8.12
C LEU A 73 15.47 -4.11 -6.70
N ASP A 74 16.26 -3.66 -5.73
CA ASP A 74 15.75 -3.06 -4.50
C ASP A 74 15.81 -1.52 -4.60
N ILE A 75 14.81 -0.85 -4.03
CA ILE A 75 14.77 0.62 -3.97
C ILE A 75 14.48 1.07 -2.54
N TYR A 76 15.34 1.94 -2.01
CA TYR A 76 15.19 2.55 -0.69
C TYR A 76 15.14 4.07 -0.80
N LEU A 77 14.31 4.69 0.05
CA LEU A 77 14.23 6.13 0.23
C LEU A 77 14.63 6.48 1.66
N PHE A 78 15.55 7.43 1.79
CA PHE A 78 16.06 7.93 3.06
C PHE A 78 15.62 9.39 3.25
N SER A 79 15.04 9.70 4.42
CA SER A 79 14.65 11.06 4.77
C SER A 79 15.80 11.85 5.42
N PRO A 80 15.70 13.20 5.46
CA PRO A 80 16.65 14.04 6.18
C PRO A 80 16.77 13.72 7.67
N ALA A 81 15.73 13.13 8.27
CA ALA A 81 15.72 12.72 9.68
C ALA A 81 16.36 11.33 9.89
N GLY A 82 16.83 10.66 8.83
CA GLY A 82 17.48 9.35 8.90
C GLY A 82 16.53 8.15 8.80
N THR A 83 15.23 8.38 8.58
CA THR A 83 14.27 7.29 8.38
C THR A 83 14.48 6.64 7.03
N VAL A 84 14.32 5.31 6.98
CA VAL A 84 14.46 4.53 5.75
C VAL A 84 13.14 3.86 5.42
N SER A 85 12.72 3.95 4.16
CA SER A 85 11.60 3.20 3.62
C SER A 85 12.05 2.35 2.45
N MET A 86 11.79 1.04 2.50
CA MET A 86 11.93 0.17 1.34
C MET A 86 10.74 0.43 0.41
N MET A 87 11.01 1.08 -0.71
CA MET A 87 9.99 1.45 -1.71
C MET A 87 9.69 0.28 -2.65
N LEU A 88 10.70 -0.57 -2.87
CA LEU A 88 10.60 -1.79 -3.66
C LEU A 88 11.55 -2.82 -3.05
N SER A 89 11.03 -4.00 -2.75
CA SER A 89 11.85 -5.19 -2.53
C SER A 89 12.08 -5.93 -3.83
N ARG A 90 13.19 -6.66 -3.91
CA ARG A 90 13.44 -7.70 -4.89
C ARG A 90 12.23 -8.63 -5.05
N ARG A 91 11.96 -9.02 -6.29
CA ARG A 91 10.86 -9.92 -6.67
C ARG A 91 11.38 -10.97 -7.63
N ASP A 92 11.71 -12.15 -7.09
CA ASP A 92 12.37 -13.23 -7.84
C ASP A 92 11.60 -13.75 -9.06
N ARG A 93 10.29 -13.49 -9.14
CA ARG A 93 9.42 -13.91 -10.25
C ARG A 93 9.17 -12.81 -11.30
N ASP A 94 9.76 -11.62 -11.14
CA ASP A 94 9.58 -10.53 -12.10
C ASP A 94 10.76 -10.46 -13.08
N TYR A 95 10.61 -11.15 -14.22
CA TYR A 95 11.63 -11.22 -15.27
C TYR A 95 11.50 -10.13 -16.34
N SER A 96 10.75 -9.06 -16.08
CA SER A 96 10.51 -8.00 -17.06
C SER A 96 11.74 -7.16 -17.36
N SER A 97 11.99 -6.87 -18.64
CA SER A 97 13.05 -5.96 -19.12
C SER A 97 12.56 -4.53 -19.40
N ILE A 98 11.29 -4.22 -19.10
CA ILE A 98 10.70 -2.89 -19.34
C ILE A 98 11.22 -1.85 -18.34
N GLY A 99 11.64 -2.30 -17.14
CA GLY A 99 11.94 -1.41 -16.03
C GLY A 99 10.70 -0.69 -15.48
N PHE A 100 10.89 0.53 -14.99
CA PHE A 100 9.84 1.39 -14.45
C PHE A 100 9.65 2.62 -15.34
N LYS A 101 8.43 2.87 -15.80
CA LYS A 101 8.10 4.01 -16.68
C LYS A 101 7.24 5.01 -15.92
N ASN A 102 7.87 6.09 -15.45
CA ASN A 102 7.24 7.10 -14.58
C ASN A 102 6.40 6.47 -13.45
N TRP A 103 6.92 5.42 -12.84
CA TRP A 103 6.22 4.68 -11.80
C TRP A 103 6.32 5.41 -10.46
N THR A 104 5.21 5.55 -9.75
CA THR A 104 5.17 6.22 -8.45
C THR A 104 5.04 5.21 -7.32
N PHE A 105 6.06 5.15 -6.47
CA PHE A 105 6.03 4.46 -5.19
C PHE A 105 5.56 5.42 -4.09
N SER A 106 4.89 4.93 -3.05
CA SER A 106 4.42 5.76 -1.93
C SER A 106 4.81 5.15 -0.59
N SER A 107 5.03 6.00 0.42
CA SER A 107 5.32 5.57 1.79
C SER A 107 4.73 6.54 2.81
N VAL A 108 4.31 5.98 3.94
CA VAL A 108 3.85 6.70 5.15
C VAL A 108 4.86 6.60 6.30
N HIS A 109 6.03 6.00 6.09
CA HIS A 109 7.04 5.82 7.15
C HIS A 109 7.60 7.14 7.68
N PHE A 110 7.47 8.20 6.89
CA PHE A 110 8.00 9.53 7.16
C PHE A 110 7.00 10.47 7.84
N TRP A 111 5.83 9.96 8.27
CA TRP A 111 4.75 10.76 8.82
C TRP A 111 5.19 11.61 10.01
N GLY A 112 4.88 12.92 9.96
CA GLY A 112 5.20 13.91 10.99
C GLY A 112 6.63 14.44 10.94
N GLU A 113 7.48 13.98 10.02
CA GLU A 113 8.84 14.51 9.85
C GLU A 113 8.84 15.87 9.17
N LYS A 114 9.89 16.67 9.45
CA LYS A 114 10.19 17.87 8.69
C LYS A 114 10.89 17.47 7.38
N PRO A 115 10.32 17.76 6.21
CA PRO A 115 10.87 17.28 4.94
C PRO A 115 12.05 18.09 4.38
N THR A 116 12.40 19.21 5.00
CA THR A 116 13.52 20.06 4.57
C THR A 116 14.85 19.33 4.76
N GLY A 117 15.68 19.30 3.71
CA GLY A 117 17.02 18.75 3.76
C GLY A 117 17.30 17.78 2.62
N LYS A 118 18.33 16.95 2.81
CA LYS A 118 18.78 15.98 1.82
C LYS A 118 17.99 14.67 1.95
N TRP A 119 17.32 14.31 0.87
CA TRP A 119 16.78 12.97 0.67
C TRP A 119 17.73 12.17 -0.20
N LYS A 120 17.78 10.87 0.04
CA LYS A 120 18.62 9.95 -0.74
C LYS A 120 17.77 8.79 -1.25
N VAL A 121 17.90 8.48 -2.52
CA VAL A 121 17.35 7.28 -3.14
C VAL A 121 18.49 6.34 -3.44
N LEU A 122 18.38 5.10 -2.98
CA LEU A 122 19.32 4.03 -3.25
C LEU A 122 18.61 3.00 -4.13
N VAL A 123 19.13 2.76 -5.33
CA VAL A 123 18.70 1.68 -6.22
C VAL A 123 19.84 0.69 -6.29
N ARG A 124 19.56 -0.60 -6.05
CA ARG A 124 20.61 -1.62 -6.06
C ARG A 124 20.18 -2.93 -6.70
N ASP A 125 21.15 -3.67 -7.19
CA ASP A 125 21.03 -5.03 -7.70
C ASP A 125 22.10 -5.92 -7.04
N LEU A 126 21.66 -6.97 -6.35
CA LEU A 126 22.53 -7.91 -5.61
C LEU A 126 22.61 -9.29 -6.27
N THR A 127 22.20 -9.42 -7.53
CA THR A 127 22.19 -10.71 -8.24
C THR A 127 23.56 -11.17 -8.73
N ASP A 128 24.56 -10.27 -8.80
CA ASP A 128 25.92 -10.54 -9.30
C ASP A 128 25.90 -11.13 -10.72
N THR A 129 25.03 -10.57 -11.57
CA THR A 129 24.82 -10.97 -12.97
C THR A 129 24.88 -9.77 -13.90
N ASP A 130 25.03 -9.98 -15.20
CA ASP A 130 25.27 -8.91 -16.19
C ASP A 130 24.01 -8.10 -16.54
N TYR A 131 23.15 -7.83 -15.56
CA TYR A 131 22.05 -6.90 -15.74
C TYR A 131 22.54 -5.46 -15.62
N GLU A 132 22.03 -4.65 -16.54
CA GLU A 132 22.34 -3.24 -16.66
C GLU A 132 21.10 -2.40 -16.95
N GLY A 133 21.26 -1.10 -16.73
CA GLY A 133 20.30 -0.08 -17.09
C GLY A 133 20.66 1.29 -16.51
N ALA A 134 19.67 2.15 -16.34
CA ALA A 134 19.88 3.50 -15.82
C ALA A 134 18.63 4.10 -15.19
N ILE A 135 18.83 4.97 -14.19
CA ILE A 135 17.82 5.89 -13.69
C ILE A 135 17.78 7.08 -14.63
N ASN A 136 16.69 7.25 -15.37
CA ASN A 136 16.52 8.31 -16.36
C ASN A 136 16.00 9.60 -15.73
N SER A 137 14.99 9.49 -14.88
CA SER A 137 14.38 10.63 -14.18
C SER A 137 13.89 10.23 -12.79
N MET A 138 13.78 11.22 -11.91
CA MET A 138 13.33 11.03 -10.55
C MET A 138 12.69 12.31 -10.01
N LYS A 139 11.54 12.16 -9.35
CA LYS A 139 10.82 13.24 -8.69
C LYS A 139 10.28 12.78 -7.34
N LEU A 140 10.43 13.63 -6.34
CA LEU A 140 9.87 13.44 -5.00
C LEU A 140 8.64 14.34 -4.85
N THR A 141 7.50 13.76 -4.50
CA THR A 141 6.29 14.51 -4.17
C THR A 141 5.99 14.32 -2.70
N LEU A 142 5.98 15.43 -1.97
CA LEU A 142 5.76 15.49 -0.54
C LEU A 142 4.32 15.95 -0.31
N HIS A 143 3.61 15.28 0.59
CA HIS A 143 2.28 15.69 1.01
C HIS A 143 2.27 15.87 2.52
N GLY A 144 1.52 16.86 2.98
CA GLY A 144 1.37 17.13 4.40
C GLY A 144 0.87 18.52 4.68
N THR A 145 1.22 19.07 5.84
CA THR A 145 0.69 20.35 6.29
C THR A 145 1.80 21.36 6.61
N LYS A 146 1.51 22.64 6.36
CA LYS A 146 2.35 23.74 6.83
C LYS A 146 2.23 23.93 8.35
N LEU A 147 0.99 23.93 8.82
CA LEU A 147 0.66 24.10 10.24
C LEU A 147 0.77 22.76 10.97
N LYS A 148 1.10 22.83 12.25
CA LYS A 148 1.25 21.66 13.11
C LYS A 148 -0.12 21.03 13.39
N PRO A 149 -0.31 19.72 13.14
CA PRO A 149 -1.51 19.03 13.57
C PRO A 149 -1.57 18.92 15.10
N GLU A 150 -2.74 19.19 15.69
CA GLU A 150 -2.92 19.22 17.16
C GLU A 150 -2.61 17.86 17.81
N HIS A 151 -2.97 16.76 17.15
CA HIS A 151 -2.73 15.40 17.62
C HIS A 151 -1.24 14.98 17.56
N MET A 152 -0.35 15.85 17.06
CA MET A 152 1.11 15.66 17.03
C MET A 152 1.84 16.78 17.79
N PRO A 153 1.63 16.93 19.11
CA PRO A 153 2.25 17.99 19.90
C PRO A 153 3.78 17.86 20.00
N ASN A 154 4.34 16.67 19.80
CA ASN A 154 5.79 16.42 19.86
C ASN A 154 6.42 16.11 18.50
N GLY A 155 5.70 16.32 17.39
CA GLY A 155 6.17 15.96 16.04
C GLY A 155 6.05 14.46 15.75
N LYS A 156 7.02 13.91 15.01
CA LYS A 156 7.06 12.47 14.67
C LYS A 156 6.86 11.61 15.91
N LYS A 157 5.90 10.69 15.86
CA LYS A 157 5.73 9.67 16.91
C LYS A 157 6.92 8.72 16.88
N THR A 158 7.68 8.68 17.99
CA THR A 158 8.67 7.64 18.22
C THR A 158 7.92 6.40 18.69
N TYR A 159 7.88 5.40 17.82
CA TYR A 159 7.31 4.11 18.13
C TYR A 159 8.35 3.29 18.90
N ASN A 160 8.33 3.38 20.23
CA ASN A 160 9.08 2.44 21.06
C ASN A 160 8.40 1.07 20.94
N TYR A 161 9.12 0.08 20.39
CA TYR A 161 8.56 -1.24 20.10
C TYR A 161 8.01 -1.93 21.36
N GLU A 162 8.66 -1.75 22.51
CA GLU A 162 8.19 -2.34 23.77
C GLU A 162 6.90 -1.67 24.29
N ASP A 163 6.83 -0.34 24.23
CA ASP A 163 5.63 0.44 24.60
C ASP A 163 4.47 0.19 23.62
N LEU A 164 4.79 -0.06 22.35
CA LEU A 164 3.81 -0.48 21.34
C LEU A 164 3.31 -1.89 21.58
N MET A 165 4.17 -2.85 21.93
CA MET A 165 3.73 -4.20 22.27
C MET A 165 2.78 -4.17 23.46
N GLU A 166 3.09 -3.38 24.50
CA GLU A 166 2.20 -3.24 25.67
C GLU A 166 0.84 -2.62 25.35
N ARG A 167 0.77 -1.71 24.37
CA ARG A 167 -0.47 -1.06 23.93
C ARG A 167 -1.22 -1.82 22.84
N ALA A 168 -0.52 -2.63 22.05
CA ALA A 168 -1.09 -3.49 21.01
C ALA A 168 -1.70 -4.77 21.61
N ILE A 169 -1.21 -5.21 22.77
CA ILE A 169 -1.93 -6.16 23.61
C ILE A 169 -3.20 -5.46 24.08
N ASP A 170 -4.32 -5.80 23.46
CA ASP A 170 -5.62 -5.36 23.91
C ASP A 170 -5.88 -5.95 25.30
N LYS A 171 -5.66 -5.14 26.33
CA LYS A 171 -5.95 -5.49 27.73
C LYS A 171 -7.42 -5.26 28.07
N THR A 172 -8.25 -4.86 27.11
CA THR A 172 -9.69 -4.91 27.36
C THR A 172 -10.05 -6.37 27.60
N PRO A 173 -10.73 -6.69 28.72
CA PRO A 173 -11.34 -8.00 28.81
C PRO A 173 -12.21 -8.14 27.58
N GLU A 174 -11.88 -9.14 26.75
CA GLU A 174 -12.75 -9.63 25.70
C GLU A 174 -14.10 -9.82 26.38
N PHE A 175 -15.06 -8.97 26.01
CA PHE A 175 -16.41 -8.84 26.54
C PHE A 175 -16.69 -9.83 27.67
N GLU A 176 -16.62 -9.42 28.95
CA GLU A 176 -17.06 -10.30 30.03
C GLU A 176 -18.46 -10.78 29.64
N GLU A 177 -18.58 -12.08 29.33
CA GLU A 177 -19.87 -12.69 29.04
C GLU A 177 -20.72 -12.49 30.29
N GLU A 178 -21.51 -11.42 30.29
CA GLU A 178 -22.42 -11.14 31.37
C GLU A 178 -23.40 -12.31 31.43
N ASN A 179 -23.20 -13.10 32.48
CA ASN A 179 -24.18 -14.00 33.08
C ASN A 179 -24.25 -15.41 32.44
N PRO A 180 -23.62 -16.44 33.06
CA PRO A 180 -23.72 -17.84 32.60
C PRO A 180 -25.15 -18.40 32.60
N SER A 181 -26.11 -17.70 33.22
CA SER A 181 -27.54 -18.03 33.13
C SER A 181 -28.15 -17.73 31.76
N ILE A 182 -27.64 -16.72 31.03
CA ILE A 182 -28.16 -16.33 29.71
C ILE A 182 -27.67 -17.31 28.63
N ASN A 183 -26.44 -17.81 28.72
CA ASN A 183 -25.90 -18.80 27.79
C ASN A 183 -26.75 -20.08 27.76
N ASN A 184 -27.25 -20.54 28.91
CA ASN A 184 -28.12 -21.72 28.97
C ASN A 184 -29.48 -21.48 28.31
N ILE A 185 -30.06 -20.28 28.48
CA ILE A 185 -31.34 -19.91 27.86
C ILE A 185 -31.20 -19.83 26.33
N VAL A 186 -30.13 -19.18 25.85
CA VAL A 186 -29.85 -19.06 24.42
C VAL A 186 -29.57 -20.42 23.79
N HIS A 187 -28.85 -21.29 24.50
CA HIS A 187 -28.54 -22.63 24.02
C HIS A 187 -29.77 -23.53 23.94
N ASP A 188 -30.66 -23.48 24.95
CA ASP A 188 -31.92 -24.22 24.98
C ASP A 188 -32.92 -23.73 23.92
N GLU A 189 -32.97 -22.41 23.69
CA GLU A 189 -33.85 -21.82 22.67
C GLU A 189 -33.35 -22.13 21.24
N LEU A 190 -32.03 -22.16 21.02
CA LEU A 190 -31.43 -22.60 19.77
C LEU A 190 -31.65 -24.09 19.50
N GLU A 191 -31.55 -24.96 20.50
CA GLU A 191 -31.84 -26.39 20.36
C GLU A 191 -33.33 -26.64 20.09
N ASN A 192 -34.23 -25.89 20.74
CA ASN A 192 -35.66 -25.92 20.40
C ASN A 192 -35.92 -25.49 18.96
N LEU A 193 -35.32 -24.39 18.49
CA LEU A 193 -35.47 -23.92 17.11
C LEU A 193 -34.88 -24.92 16.09
N ARG A 194 -33.78 -25.59 16.41
CA ARG A 194 -33.17 -26.64 15.59
C ARG A 194 -34.05 -27.90 15.53
N SER A 195 -34.68 -28.28 16.65
CA SER A 195 -35.61 -29.41 16.70
C SER A 195 -36.88 -29.15 15.88
N VAL A 196 -37.39 -27.92 15.90
CA VAL A 196 -38.58 -27.48 15.14
C VAL A 196 -38.26 -27.37 13.64
N LYS A 197 -37.05 -26.92 13.25
CA LYS A 197 -36.64 -26.77 11.84
C LYS A 197 -36.19 -28.06 11.16
N LYS A 198 -35.99 -29.16 11.89
CA LYS A 198 -35.57 -30.45 11.31
C LYS A 198 -36.59 -31.08 10.36
N LYS A 199 -37.77 -30.48 10.17
CA LYS A 199 -38.81 -30.92 9.23
C LYS A 199 -38.99 -30.04 7.98
N VAL A 200 -38.21 -28.97 7.83
CA VAL A 200 -38.33 -28.06 6.67
C VAL A 200 -36.98 -27.95 5.97
N VAL A 201 -36.90 -28.49 4.76
CA VAL A 201 -35.77 -28.25 3.85
C VAL A 201 -35.78 -26.76 3.50
N LEU A 202 -34.80 -26.02 3.99
CA LEU A 202 -34.66 -24.59 3.71
C LEU A 202 -34.13 -24.40 2.29
N ASN A 203 -34.96 -23.81 1.43
CA ASN A 203 -34.55 -23.39 0.09
C ASN A 203 -33.93 -21.98 0.17
N TRP A 204 -32.75 -21.81 -0.42
CA TRP A 204 -32.03 -20.53 -0.48
C TRP A 204 -32.85 -19.40 -1.11
N ALA A 205 -33.77 -19.71 -2.01
CA ALA A 205 -34.69 -18.72 -2.57
C ALA A 205 -35.54 -18.06 -1.46
N ASP A 206 -36.06 -18.81 -0.50
CA ASP A 206 -37.01 -18.29 0.49
C ASP A 206 -36.37 -17.36 1.54
N LEU A 207 -35.04 -17.37 1.67
CA LEU A 207 -34.28 -16.54 2.61
C LEU A 207 -33.85 -15.20 2.01
N ILE A 208 -33.87 -15.07 0.70
CA ILE A 208 -33.51 -13.83 0.01
C ILE A 208 -34.82 -13.09 -0.28
N GLY A 209 -34.99 -11.93 0.36
CA GLY A 209 -36.16 -11.08 0.16
C GLY A 209 -36.43 -10.85 -1.33
N LYS A 210 -37.72 -10.81 -1.73
CA LYS A 210 -38.17 -10.75 -3.14
C LYS A 210 -37.49 -9.66 -3.99
N GLU A 211 -36.91 -8.64 -3.37
CA GLU A 211 -36.13 -7.58 -4.03
C GLU A 211 -34.79 -8.06 -4.62
N PHE A 212 -34.14 -9.07 -4.04
CA PHE A 212 -32.88 -9.64 -4.53
C PHE A 212 -33.08 -10.86 -5.45
N GLN A 213 -34.32 -11.31 -5.65
CA GLN A 213 -34.67 -12.41 -6.56
C GLN A 213 -34.93 -11.95 -8.01
N ARG A 214 -34.84 -10.65 -8.33
CA ARG A 214 -34.98 -10.17 -9.71
C ARG A 214 -33.68 -10.39 -10.50
N SER A 215 -33.74 -11.46 -11.30
CA SER A 215 -32.84 -11.94 -12.36
C SER A 215 -32.16 -10.86 -13.22
N PRO A 216 -30.93 -11.13 -13.74
CA PRO A 216 -30.10 -10.16 -14.45
C PRO A 216 -30.65 -9.90 -15.84
N SER A 217 -31.22 -8.72 -16.04
CA SER A 217 -31.41 -8.19 -17.39
C SER A 217 -31.40 -6.66 -17.36
N LYS A 218 -30.45 -6.10 -18.11
CA LYS A 218 -30.22 -4.68 -18.40
C LYS A 218 -29.63 -3.84 -17.26
N MET A 219 -28.31 -3.77 -17.25
CA MET A 219 -27.60 -2.54 -16.92
C MET A 219 -26.58 -2.26 -18.03
N ASN A 220 -27.09 -1.87 -19.20
CA ASN A 220 -26.31 -1.12 -20.19
C ASN A 220 -26.45 0.36 -19.81
N GLY A 221 -25.34 1.01 -19.47
CA GLY A 221 -25.28 2.47 -19.39
C GLY A 221 -24.21 2.99 -18.43
N PHE A 222 -23.16 3.56 -19.03
CA PHE A 222 -22.09 4.40 -18.47
C PHE A 222 -20.95 3.60 -17.79
N MET A 223 -19.70 3.63 -18.25
CA MET A 223 -18.98 4.60 -19.07
C MET A 223 -17.82 3.87 -19.79
N GLU A 224 -17.86 3.83 -21.12
CA GLU A 224 -16.72 3.45 -21.96
C GLU A 224 -15.74 4.62 -21.99
N ASP A 225 -14.47 4.38 -21.67
CA ASP A 225 -13.35 5.23 -22.09
C ASP A 225 -12.71 4.60 -23.34
N PRO A 226 -12.51 5.36 -24.43
CA PRO A 226 -12.01 4.84 -25.70
C PRO A 226 -10.48 4.84 -25.71
N HIS A 227 -9.93 3.91 -26.49
CA HIS A 227 -8.51 3.63 -26.76
C HIS A 227 -7.90 2.52 -25.90
N TYR A 228 -8.09 1.28 -26.33
CA TYR A 228 -7.00 0.38 -26.76
C TYR A 228 -7.65 -0.89 -27.32
N GLY A 229 -7.64 -1.02 -28.65
CA GLY A 229 -8.07 -2.25 -29.31
C GLY A 229 -6.96 -3.29 -29.20
N LEU A 230 -7.20 -4.37 -28.46
CA LEU A 230 -6.48 -5.63 -28.60
C LEU A 230 -7.50 -6.78 -28.48
N ASN A 231 -7.80 -7.38 -29.63
CA ASN A 231 -8.45 -8.68 -29.71
C ASN A 231 -7.57 -9.71 -29.02
N VAL A 232 -8.09 -10.36 -27.98
CA VAL A 232 -7.63 -11.68 -27.55
C VAL A 232 -8.89 -12.50 -27.28
N GLU A 233 -9.35 -13.20 -28.31
CA GLU A 233 -10.33 -14.28 -28.15
C GLU A 233 -9.69 -15.41 -27.34
N ASP A 234 -10.40 -15.79 -26.27
CA ASP A 234 -10.71 -17.15 -25.85
C ASP A 234 -9.66 -18.24 -26.13
N ASN A 235 -8.98 -18.69 -25.07
CA ASN A 235 -8.70 -20.10 -24.80
C ASN A 235 -8.08 -20.27 -23.41
N TYR A 236 -8.90 -20.30 -22.37
CA TYR A 236 -8.53 -20.86 -21.07
C TYR A 236 -9.71 -21.66 -20.55
N LEU A 237 -9.79 -22.93 -20.97
CA LEU A 237 -10.43 -24.03 -20.26
C LEU A 237 -10.26 -25.29 -21.13
N ASN A 238 -9.09 -25.93 -21.01
CA ASN A 238 -8.87 -27.37 -21.18
C ASN A 238 -7.37 -27.65 -21.07
N ASP A 239 -6.90 -28.02 -19.88
CA ASP A 239 -5.82 -29.00 -19.70
C ASP A 239 -5.56 -29.22 -18.21
N TYR A 240 -6.43 -30.01 -17.59
CA TYR A 240 -6.09 -30.77 -16.38
C TYR A 240 -6.72 -32.15 -16.48
N SER A 241 -6.18 -32.97 -17.38
CA SER A 241 -6.29 -34.43 -17.29
C SER A 241 -5.21 -35.08 -18.15
N ASN A 242 -4.49 -36.03 -17.57
CA ASN A 242 -3.52 -36.95 -18.17
C ASN A 242 -2.05 -36.49 -18.23
N MET A 243 -1.33 -36.69 -17.12
CA MET A 243 0.07 -37.10 -17.19
C MET A 243 0.46 -38.01 -16.01
N TYR A 244 -0.17 -39.18 -15.96
CA TYR A 244 0.40 -40.40 -15.36
C TYR A 244 0.05 -41.55 -16.29
N SER A 245 0.92 -41.87 -17.23
CA SER A 245 0.92 -43.14 -17.97
C SER A 245 2.19 -43.25 -18.81
N GLU A 246 3.12 -44.04 -18.28
CA GLU A 246 3.98 -44.97 -19.00
C GLU A 246 5.19 -44.47 -19.84
N TYR A 247 6.32 -45.08 -19.46
CA TYR A 247 7.66 -45.19 -20.06
C TYR A 247 8.64 -44.02 -19.89
#